data_AF-A0A5H2XSS9-F1
#
_entry.id   AF-A0A5H2XSS9-F1
#
_cell.length_a   1.000
_cell.length_b   1.000
_cell.length_c   1.000
_cell.angle_alpha   90.00
_cell.angle_beta   90.00
_cell.angle_gamma   90.00
#
_symmetry.space_group_name_H-M   'P 1'
#
loop_
_entity.id
_entity.type
_entity.pdbx_description
1 polymer ?
#
loop_
_entity_poly.entity_id
_entity_poly.type
_entity_poly.pdbx_seq_one_letter_code
_entity_poly.pdbx_strand_id
1 'polypeptide(L)'
;MAWIGQEDLNGFSSSLKNRFDAAGKMLEKLRNRCLVFVGDSIGRNQWESPLCMLSSALLNKTSIYEVNVSPITKHLGILVIKFEDFNCTAEYYRSPYLVIQGHAPVQKG
;
A
#
# COMPACT_ATOMS: atom_id res chain seq x y z
N MET A 1 45.71 9.21 3.37
CA MET A 1 44.85 8.25 2.65
C MET A 1 44.26 7.31 3.68
N ALA A 2 43.01 7.51 4.07
CA ALA A 2 42.35 6.62 5.04
C ALA A 2 41.98 5.32 4.33
N TRP A 3 42.50 4.20 4.81
CA TRP A 3 42.08 2.86 4.41
C TRP A 3 40.69 2.62 5.00
N ILE A 4 39.68 2.50 4.14
CA ILE A 4 38.34 2.07 4.55
C ILE A 4 38.43 0.55 4.76
N GLY A 5 38.09 0.06 5.94
CA GLY A 5 38.16 -1.35 6.29
C GLY A 5 37.10 -2.18 5.55
N GLN A 6 37.40 -3.45 5.27
CA GLN A 6 36.47 -4.40 4.65
C GLN A 6 35.15 -4.56 5.47
N GLU A 7 35.23 -4.34 6.78
CA GLU A 7 34.09 -4.38 7.72
C GLU A 7 33.09 -3.24 7.46
N ASP A 8 33.59 -2.06 7.11
CA ASP A 8 32.75 -0.90 6.74
C ASP A 8 32.03 -1.12 5.40
N LEU A 9 32.66 -1.83 4.46
CA LEU A 9 32.05 -2.17 3.16
C LEU A 9 30.94 -3.23 3.31
N ASN A 10 31.11 -4.21 4.20
CA ASN A 10 30.07 -5.19 4.51
C ASN A 10 28.91 -4.55 5.30
N GLY A 11 29.21 -3.63 6.23
CA GLY A 11 28.22 -2.80 6.92
C GLY A 11 27.45 -1.87 5.96
N PHE A 12 28.15 -1.27 5.00
CA PHE A 12 27.53 -0.43 3.97
C PHE A 12 26.68 -1.24 2.98
N SER A 13 27.17 -2.40 2.54
CA SER A 13 26.44 -3.32 1.66
C SER A 13 25.19 -3.91 2.32
N SER A 14 25.26 -4.27 3.61
CA SER A 14 24.09 -4.71 4.38
C SER A 14 23.08 -3.58 4.63
N SER A 15 23.55 -2.35 4.86
CA SER A 15 22.70 -1.15 4.94
C SER A 15 21.97 -0.89 3.62
N LEU A 16 22.66 -1.01 2.48
CA LEU A 16 22.04 -0.88 1.14
C LEU A 16 21.03 -1.98 0.83
N LYS A 17 21.24 -3.22 1.30
CA LYS A 17 20.27 -4.32 1.12
C LYS A 17 18.90 -4.02 1.74
N ASN A 18 18.88 -3.35 2.89
CA ASN A 18 17.66 -3.03 3.64
C ASN A 18 16.99 -1.72 3.21
N ARG A 19 17.57 -0.95 2.30
CA ARG A 19 16.93 0.26 1.78
C ARG A 19 15.66 -0.08 1.01
N PHE A 20 14.64 0.74 1.25
CA PHE A 20 13.38 0.70 0.53
C PHE A 20 13.61 1.03 -0.95
N ASP A 21 13.11 0.16 -1.82
CA ASP A 21 13.14 0.31 -3.27
C ASP A 21 11.74 0.00 -3.79
N ALA A 22 11.02 1.06 -4.15
CA ALA A 22 9.63 0.98 -4.58
C ALA A 22 9.48 0.24 -5.91
N ALA A 23 10.25 0.61 -6.93
CA ALA A 23 10.15 0.02 -8.27
C ALA A 23 10.84 -1.34 -8.34
N GLY A 24 12.13 -1.41 -7.98
CA GLY A 24 12.96 -2.60 -8.21
C GLY A 24 12.74 -3.75 -7.23
N LYS A 25 12.17 -3.49 -6.05
CA LYS A 25 11.86 -4.54 -5.06
C LYS A 25 10.38 -4.66 -4.77
N MET A 26 9.70 -3.58 -4.38
CA MET A 26 8.33 -3.68 -3.88
C MET A 26 7.32 -3.98 -4.99
N LEU A 27 7.28 -3.17 -6.05
CA LEU A 27 6.35 -3.39 -7.17
C LEU A 27 6.64 -4.69 -7.91
N GLU A 28 7.91 -5.06 -8.11
CA GLU A 28 8.26 -6.37 -8.67
C GLU A 28 7.77 -7.54 -7.80
N LYS A 29 7.86 -7.45 -6.47
CA LYS A 29 7.28 -8.46 -5.57
C LYS A 29 5.76 -8.53 -5.65
N LEU A 30 5.11 -7.41 -5.93
CA LEU A 30 3.65 -7.29 -6.07
C LEU A 30 3.15 -7.59 -7.47
N ARG A 31 4.03 -7.86 -8.44
CA ARG A 31 3.66 -8.14 -9.83
C ARG A 31 2.63 -9.27 -9.92
N ASN A 32 1.55 -9.02 -10.66
CA ASN A 32 0.39 -9.91 -10.79
C ASN A 32 -0.32 -10.24 -9.46
N ARG A 33 -0.19 -9.41 -8.42
CA ARG A 33 -0.85 -9.57 -7.12
C ARG A 33 -1.71 -8.37 -6.79
N CYS A 34 -2.58 -8.57 -5.80
CA CYS A 34 -3.42 -7.54 -5.21
C CYS A 34 -2.97 -7.32 -3.75
N LEU A 35 -2.56 -6.10 -3.42
CA LEU A 35 -2.24 -5.68 -2.05
C LEU A 35 -3.47 -4.99 -1.46
N VAL A 36 -4.06 -5.58 -0.42
CA VAL A 36 -5.30 -5.08 0.19
C VAL A 36 -5.06 -4.57 1.60
N PHE A 37 -5.58 -3.38 1.88
CA PHE A 37 -5.69 -2.80 3.21
C PHE A 37 -7.16 -2.77 3.63
N VAL A 38 -7.47 -3.30 4.80
CA VAL A 38 -8.84 -3.37 5.31
C VAL A 38 -8.87 -2.75 6.71
N GLY A 39 -9.72 -1.76 6.93
CA GLY A 39 -9.81 -1.15 8.24
C GLY A 39 -10.55 0.18 8.29
N ASP A 40 -10.17 0.99 9.26
CA ASP A 40 -10.69 2.33 9.51
C ASP A 40 -9.85 3.41 8.80
N SER A 41 -9.93 4.65 9.29
CA SER A 41 -9.11 5.76 8.79
C SER A 41 -7.60 5.54 8.91
N ILE A 42 -7.13 4.77 9.91
CA ILE A 42 -5.70 4.44 10.04
C ILE A 42 -5.30 3.50 8.91
N GLY A 43 -6.13 2.48 8.64
CA GLY A 43 -5.91 1.57 7.50
C GLY A 43 -5.88 2.31 6.16
N ARG A 44 -6.72 3.35 6.00
CA ARG A 44 -6.67 4.24 4.83
C ARG A 44 -5.34 4.97 4.70
N ASN A 45 -4.84 5.57 5.79
CA ASN A 45 -3.56 6.28 5.77
C ASN A 45 -2.38 5.33 5.47
N GLN A 46 -2.43 4.11 5.99
CA GLN A 46 -1.46 3.06 5.71
C GLN A 46 -1.50 2.58 4.26
N TRP A 47 -2.62 2.75 3.55
CA TRP A 47 -2.72 2.51 2.11
C TRP A 47 -2.27 3.71 1.28
N GLU A 48 -2.67 4.93 1.65
CA GLU A 48 -2.31 6.18 0.92
C GLU A 48 -0.80 6.46 0.95
N SER A 49 -0.14 6.19 2.08
CA SER A 49 1.30 6.45 2.24
C SER A 49 2.19 5.60 1.31
N PRO A 50 2.11 4.26 1.24
CA PRO A 50 2.86 3.47 0.28
C PRO A 50 2.39 3.73 -1.15
N LEU A 51 1.10 4.00 -1.39
CA LEU A 51 0.64 4.37 -2.72
C LEU A 51 1.39 5.59 -3.28
N CYS A 52 1.56 6.63 -2.46
CA CYS A 52 2.33 7.82 -2.82
C CYS A 52 3.80 7.49 -3.10
N MET A 53 4.45 6.70 -2.23
CA MET A 53 5.83 6.27 -2.44
C MET A 53 6.00 5.45 -3.72
N LEU A 54 5.10 4.50 -3.99
CA LEU A 54 5.12 3.67 -5.18
C LEU A 54 4.88 4.50 -6.45
N SER A 55 3.91 5.42 -6.42
CA SER A 55 3.61 6.30 -7.54
C SER A 55 4.78 7.22 -7.89
N SER A 56 5.46 7.77 -6.88
CA SER A 56 6.62 8.64 -7.10
C SER A 56 7.81 7.94 -7.75
N ALA A 57 7.92 6.61 -7.60
CA ALA A 57 9.01 5.83 -8.17
C ALA A 57 8.82 5.50 -9.66
N LEU A 58 7.62 5.71 -10.20
CA LEU A 58 7.30 5.44 -11.60
C LEU A 58 7.39 6.71 -12.44
N LEU A 59 8.14 6.63 -13.54
CA LEU A 59 8.27 7.72 -14.51
C LEU A 59 6.98 7.90 -15.30
N ASN A 60 6.33 6.79 -15.65
CA ASN A 60 5.10 6.81 -16.41
C ASN A 60 3.87 6.89 -15.51
N LYS A 61 3.37 8.10 -15.26
CA LYS A 61 2.20 8.33 -14.41
C LYS A 61 0.88 7.87 -15.05
N THR A 62 0.81 7.69 -16.37
CA THR A 62 -0.41 7.23 -17.03
C THR A 62 -0.68 5.74 -16.82
N SER A 63 0.34 4.99 -16.40
CA SER A 63 0.27 3.58 -16.01
C SER A 63 -0.39 3.37 -14.63
N ILE A 64 -0.66 4.46 -13.91
CA ILE A 64 -1.27 4.43 -12.58
C ILE A 64 -2.64 5.08 -12.65
N TYR A 65 -3.69 4.33 -12.37
CA TYR A 65 -5.05 4.86 -12.43
C TYR A 65 -5.99 4.17 -11.44
N GLU A 66 -7.04 4.88 -11.06
CA GLU A 66 -8.09 4.34 -10.21
C GLU A 66 -9.02 3.43 -11.01
N VAL A 67 -9.33 2.26 -10.44
CA VAL A 67 -10.25 1.29 -11.00
C VAL A 67 -11.53 1.33 -10.16
N ASN A 68 -12.68 1.36 -10.82
CA ASN A 68 -14.01 1.37 -10.22
C ASN A 68 -14.30 2.62 -9.36
N VAL A 69 -14.94 3.60 -10.00
CA VAL A 69 -15.42 4.84 -9.38
C VAL A 69 -16.67 4.53 -8.55
N SER A 70 -16.52 4.33 -7.24
CA SER A 70 -17.65 4.37 -6.30
C SER A 70 -17.37 5.40 -5.22
N PRO A 71 -18.31 6.33 -4.93
CA PRO A 71 -18.05 7.39 -3.97
C PRO A 71 -17.80 6.84 -2.57
N ILE A 72 -16.73 7.32 -1.92
CA ILE A 72 -16.46 7.02 -0.51
C ILE A 72 -17.55 7.69 0.34
N THR A 73 -18.35 6.88 1.02
CA THR A 73 -19.33 7.32 2.02
C THR A 73 -18.86 6.95 3.43
N LYS A 74 -19.59 7.42 4.45
CA LYS A 74 -19.30 7.08 5.85
C LYS A 74 -19.35 5.56 6.12
N HIS A 75 -20.16 4.82 5.36
CA HIS A 75 -20.48 3.40 5.58
C HIS A 75 -19.96 2.46 4.49
N LEU A 76 -19.63 2.98 3.31
CA LEU A 76 -19.10 2.22 2.18
C LEU A 76 -17.92 2.96 1.55
N GLY A 77 -16.86 2.25 1.19
CA GLY A 77 -15.76 2.83 0.44
C GLY A 77 -14.77 1.77 0.03
N ILE A 78 -14.59 1.62 -1.27
CA ILE A 78 -13.56 0.78 -1.89
C ILE A 78 -12.73 1.71 -2.75
N LEU A 79 -11.42 1.69 -2.57
CA LEU A 79 -10.47 2.39 -3.43
C LEU A 79 -9.55 1.36 -4.04
N VAL A 80 -9.42 1.38 -5.36
CA VAL A 80 -8.55 0.46 -6.09
C VAL A 80 -7.68 1.28 -7.01
N ILE A 81 -6.37 1.20 -6.84
CA ILE A 81 -5.41 1.80 -7.77
C ILE A 81 -4.67 0.69 -8.49
N LYS A 82 -4.67 0.74 -9.82
CA LYS A 82 -3.94 -0.17 -10.70
C LYS A 82 -2.59 0.41 -11.07
N PHE A 83 -1.56 -0.42 -11.01
CA PHE A 83 -0.26 -0.19 -11.60
C PHE A 83 -0.12 -1.13 -12.80
N GLU A 84 -0.35 -0.59 -14.00
CA GLU A 84 -0.52 -1.38 -15.22
C GLU A 84 0.76 -2.12 -15.62
N ASP A 85 1.91 -1.45 -15.57
CA ASP A 85 3.23 -2.05 -15.91
C ASP A 85 3.60 -3.27 -15.06
N PHE A 86 3.01 -3.37 -13.86
CA PHE A 86 3.23 -4.47 -12.92
C PHE A 86 2.02 -5.40 -12.85
N ASN A 87 0.94 -5.07 -13.54
CA ASN A 87 -0.34 -5.76 -13.47
C ASN A 87 -0.79 -6.01 -12.01
N CYS A 88 -0.53 -5.07 -11.11
CA CYS A 88 -0.86 -5.20 -9.68
C CYS A 88 -1.84 -4.12 -9.22
N THR A 89 -2.59 -4.39 -8.17
CA THR A 89 -3.52 -3.42 -7.55
C THR A 89 -3.14 -3.16 -6.10
N ALA A 90 -3.33 -1.90 -5.68
CA ALA A 90 -3.30 -1.51 -4.27
C ALA A 90 -4.70 -1.06 -3.88
N GLU A 91 -5.33 -1.79 -2.97
CA GLU A 91 -6.76 -1.67 -2.66
C GLU A 91 -6.99 -1.33 -1.20
N TYR A 92 -7.99 -0.50 -0.93
CA TYR A 92 -8.47 -0.20 0.41
C TYR A 92 -9.97 -0.47 0.52
N TYR A 93 -10.35 -1.26 1.54
CA TYR A 93 -11.73 -1.56 1.89
C TYR A 93 -12.05 -0.99 3.27
N ARG A 94 -13.05 -0.12 3.33
CA ARG A 94 -13.52 0.42 4.61
C ARG A 94 -14.24 -0.66 5.41
N SER A 95 -13.64 -1.07 6.52
CA SER A 95 -14.25 -1.95 7.52
C SER A 95 -13.72 -1.57 8.91
N PRO A 96 -14.32 -0.53 9.56
CA PRO A 96 -13.75 0.05 10.77
C PRO A 96 -13.63 -0.93 11.94
N TYR A 97 -14.48 -1.96 11.97
CA TYR A 97 -14.52 -2.96 13.04
C TYR A 97 -14.06 -4.34 12.58
N LEU A 98 -13.73 -4.52 11.30
CA LEU A 98 -13.37 -5.79 10.67
C LEU A 98 -14.44 -6.90 10.76
N VAL A 99 -15.58 -6.61 11.40
CA VAL A 99 -16.73 -7.51 11.58
C VAL A 99 -17.99 -6.85 11.03
N ILE A 100 -19.00 -7.69 10.77
CA ILE A 100 -20.33 -7.21 10.41
C ILE A 100 -20.92 -6.48 11.61
N GLN A 101 -21.30 -5.21 11.43
CA GLN A 101 -22.01 -4.47 12.46
C GLN A 101 -23.47 -4.92 12.50
N GLY A 102 -23.89 -5.52 13.62
CA GLY A 102 -25.28 -5.82 13.91
C GLY A 102 -26.03 -4.62 14.50
N HIS A 103 -27.35 -4.70 14.54
CA HIS A 103 -28.19 -3.74 15.26
C HIS A 103 -28.23 -4.08 16.76
N ALA A 104 -28.36 -3.05 17.60
CA ALA A 104 -28.60 -3.25 19.02
C ALA A 104 -29.90 -4.08 19.22
N PRO A 105 -29.97 -4.94 20.25
CA PRO A 105 -31.19 -5.67 20.56
C PRO A 105 -32.33 -4.69 20.83
N VAL A 106 -33.54 -5.00 20.35
CA VAL A 106 -34.74 -4.23 20.66
C VAL A 106 -35.00 -4.31 22.17
N GLN A 107 -34.98 -3.19 22.88
CA GLN A 107 -35.33 -3.16 24.30
C GLN A 107 -36.84 -3.40 24.45
N LYS A 108 -37.20 -4.49 25.13
CA LYS A 108 -38.58 -4.70 25.60
C LYS A 108 -38.72 -4.00 26.95
N GLY A 109 -39.59 -3.00 27.00
CA GLY A 109 -40.04 -2.36 28.25
C GLY A 109 -41.02 -3.24 29.02
#